data_AF-A0A212A7C3-F1
#
_entry.id   AF-A0A212A7C3-F1
#
_cell.length_a   1.000
_cell.length_b   1.000
_cell.length_c   1.000
_cell.angle_alpha   90.00
_cell.angle_beta   90.00
_cell.angle_gamma   90.00
#
_symmetry.space_group_name_H-M   'P 1'
#
loop_
_entity.id
_entity.type
_entity.pdbx_description
1 polymer ?
#
loop_
_entity_poly.entity_id
_entity_poly.type
_entity_poly.pdbx_seq_one_letter_code
_entity_poly.pdbx_strand_id
1 'polypeptide(L)'
;MTVHAFTLDMEKLRKVRALMDGAKTDGERRAAKAKAEVLAARAGMTLQQALPKLDVAKPAAPQSGNPFTGFADWMEAREPGYKAEQARRRADREANRLARCKELLAEYGSEKAVFFPTDLEKRLRRALLPLREGGDSFQGWVTGNPTPAMWAAIQAASPLPDTLQGIWAEHAAWEKLVSDRITFEPYYDAPAHVRARQAALERHMDRTPAPSIEGMRARLAWLAHLNDRGFTGDIHDDEAMIATLRADFEAIAAGMQSPLAGEPHRPGHRRTAVLDLLATEPDLSDRQIARRVGCSPQTVGNWRRRAA
;
A
#
# COMPACT_ATOMS: atom_id res chain seq x y z
N MET A 1 -17.77 28.62 66.11
CA MET A 1 -16.79 28.11 65.13
C MET A 1 -17.48 27.02 64.31
N THR A 2 -17.90 27.34 63.10
CA THR A 2 -18.54 26.38 62.17
C THR A 2 -17.46 25.53 61.52
N VAL A 3 -17.33 24.28 61.96
CA VAL A 3 -16.41 23.30 61.36
C VAL A 3 -17.08 22.79 60.09
N HIS A 4 -16.61 23.21 58.92
CA HIS A 4 -16.99 22.58 57.65
C HIS A 4 -16.47 21.14 57.67
N ALA A 5 -17.39 20.16 57.77
CA ALA A 5 -17.05 18.77 57.61
C ALA A 5 -16.61 18.53 56.15
N PHE A 6 -15.33 18.24 55.94
CA PHE A 6 -14.86 17.88 54.60
C PHE A 6 -15.34 16.47 54.27
N THR A 7 -16.01 16.30 53.13
CA THR A 7 -16.40 14.98 52.63
C THR A 7 -15.13 14.17 52.29
N LEU A 8 -15.09 12.90 52.71
CA LEU A 8 -13.97 12.00 52.44
C LEU A 8 -13.80 11.78 50.93
N ASP A 9 -12.64 12.16 50.38
CA ASP A 9 -12.30 11.93 48.98
C ASP A 9 -11.93 10.46 48.75
N MET A 10 -12.94 9.67 48.36
CA MET A 10 -12.84 8.22 48.19
C MET A 10 -11.86 7.82 47.08
N GLU A 11 -11.69 8.63 46.04
CA GLU A 11 -10.77 8.32 44.95
C GLU A 11 -9.31 8.52 45.35
N LYS A 12 -9.03 9.63 46.06
CA LYS A 12 -7.69 9.85 46.63
C LYS A 12 -7.34 8.80 47.67
N LEU A 13 -8.28 8.44 48.55
CA LEU A 13 -8.05 7.40 49.54
C LEU A 13 -7.77 6.04 48.88
N ARG A 14 -8.47 5.70 47.79
CA ARG A 14 -8.23 4.46 47.01
C ARG A 14 -6.82 4.42 46.39
N LYS A 15 -6.38 5.53 45.77
CA LYS A 15 -5.03 5.63 45.19
C LYS A 15 -3.94 5.50 46.25
N VAL A 16 -4.13 6.14 47.40
CA VAL A 16 -3.18 6.05 48.52
C VAL A 16 -3.17 4.64 49.12
N ARG A 17 -4.32 3.96 49.23
CA ARG A 17 -4.39 2.57 49.69
C ARG A 17 -3.62 1.61 48.78
N ALA A 18 -3.72 1.76 47.46
CA ALA A 18 -2.94 0.97 46.51
C ALA A 18 -1.42 1.14 46.71
N LEU A 19 -0.96 2.33 47.09
CA LEU A 19 0.44 2.59 47.43
C LEU A 19 0.84 2.01 48.81
N MET A 20 -0.07 2.00 49.79
CA MET A 20 0.18 1.34 51.07
C MET A 20 0.39 -0.17 50.91
N ASP A 21 -0.39 -0.80 50.03
CA ASP A 21 -0.36 -2.26 49.82
C ASP A 21 0.72 -2.69 48.80
N GLY A 22 1.01 -1.85 47.80
CA GLY A 22 1.82 -2.21 46.64
C GLY A 22 3.14 -1.46 46.45
N ALA A 23 3.52 -0.53 47.33
CA ALA A 23 4.78 0.21 47.16
C ALA A 23 6.02 -0.68 47.38
N LYS A 24 7.10 -0.35 46.66
CA LYS A 24 8.33 -1.14 46.58
C LYS A 24 9.22 -1.01 47.82
N THR A 25 9.12 0.10 48.54
CA THR A 25 9.94 0.37 49.73
C THR A 25 9.09 0.62 50.98
N ASP A 26 9.66 0.33 52.15
CA ASP A 26 8.99 0.59 53.44
C ASP A 26 8.78 2.08 53.71
N GLY A 27 9.67 2.94 53.21
CA GLY A 27 9.54 4.39 53.30
C GLY A 27 8.30 4.89 52.58
N GLU A 28 8.05 4.41 51.36
CA GLU A 28 6.88 4.75 50.56
C GLU A 28 5.58 4.25 51.21
N ARG A 29 5.58 3.03 51.77
CA ARG A 29 4.42 2.48 52.50
C ARG A 29 4.06 3.34 53.71
N ARG A 30 5.06 3.77 54.49
CA ARG A 30 4.86 4.64 55.66
C ARG A 30 4.36 6.03 55.27
N ALA A 31 4.92 6.62 54.22
CA ALA A 31 4.48 7.92 53.70
C ALA A 31 3.03 7.86 53.16
N ALA A 32 2.68 6.78 52.47
CA ALA A 32 1.31 6.54 52.00
C ALA A 32 0.34 6.38 53.19
N LYS A 33 0.72 5.63 54.23
CA LYS A 33 -0.08 5.49 55.46
C LYS A 33 -0.33 6.84 56.14
N ALA A 34 0.71 7.64 56.35
CA ALA A 34 0.57 8.97 56.96
C ALA A 34 -0.36 9.88 56.13
N LYS A 35 -0.27 9.81 54.80
CA LYS A 35 -1.16 10.57 53.90
C LYS A 35 -2.61 10.09 53.98
N ALA A 36 -2.85 8.79 54.12
CA ALA A 36 -4.18 8.24 54.30
C ALA A 36 -4.81 8.67 55.65
N GLU A 37 -4.02 8.71 56.72
CA GLU A 37 -4.44 9.21 58.04
C GLU A 37 -4.88 10.67 57.99
N VAL A 38 -4.11 11.53 57.31
CA VAL A 38 -4.49 12.95 57.12
C VAL A 38 -5.79 13.10 56.32
N LEU A 39 -5.98 12.28 55.27
CA LEU A 39 -7.20 12.31 54.47
C LEU A 39 -8.43 11.89 55.28
N ALA A 40 -8.30 10.84 56.10
CA ALA A 40 -9.37 10.41 56.99
C ALA A 40 -9.68 11.46 58.07
N ALA A 41 -8.63 12.02 58.69
CA ALA A 41 -8.77 13.00 59.77
C ALA A 41 -9.45 14.29 59.30
N ARG A 42 -9.16 14.75 58.07
CA ARG A 42 -9.86 15.90 57.46
C ARG A 42 -11.36 15.68 57.35
N ALA A 43 -11.79 14.43 57.14
CA ALA A 43 -13.19 14.04 57.10
C ALA A 43 -13.79 13.69 58.47
N GLY A 44 -13.07 13.97 59.57
CA GLY A 44 -13.51 13.65 60.93
C GLY A 44 -13.52 12.15 61.24
N MET A 45 -12.73 11.35 60.51
CA MET A 45 -12.67 9.89 60.67
C MET A 45 -11.25 9.42 60.99
N THR A 46 -11.13 8.30 61.67
CA THR A 46 -9.86 7.58 61.76
C THR A 46 -9.62 6.79 60.47
N LEU A 47 -8.35 6.48 60.17
CA LEU A 47 -8.01 5.63 59.01
C LEU A 47 -8.74 4.27 59.08
N GLN A 48 -8.87 3.67 60.26
CA GLN A 48 -9.61 2.41 60.45
C GLN A 48 -11.11 2.53 60.14
N GLN A 49 -11.72 3.69 60.36
CA GLN A 49 -13.12 3.94 59.98
C GLN A 49 -13.28 4.26 58.49
N ALA A 50 -12.24 4.80 57.86
CA ALA A 50 -12.25 5.18 56.44
C ALA A 50 -12.03 3.99 55.50
N LEU A 51 -11.19 3.02 55.88
CA LEU A 51 -10.83 1.88 55.04
C LEU A 51 -12.02 0.96 54.67
N PRO A 52 -12.90 0.53 55.60
CA PRO A 52 -14.05 -0.32 55.27
C PRO A 52 -15.04 0.34 54.29
N LYS A 53 -15.07 1.68 54.24
CA LYS A 53 -15.93 2.43 53.31
C LYS A 53 -15.43 2.34 51.86
N LEU A 54 -14.15 2.00 51.63
CA LEU A 54 -13.62 1.72 50.29
C LEU A 54 -14.13 0.39 49.74
N ASP A 55 -14.27 -0.61 50.61
CA ASP A 55 -14.64 -1.98 50.19
C ASP A 55 -16.14 -2.07 49.84
N VAL A 56 -16.99 -1.27 50.48
CA VAL A 56 -18.42 -1.16 50.16
C VAL A 56 -18.65 -0.37 48.86
N ALA A 57 -17.72 0.52 48.49
CA ALA A 57 -17.77 1.32 47.29
C ALA A 57 -16.77 0.80 46.24
N LYS A 58 -17.10 -0.37 45.66
CA LYS A 58 -16.52 -0.83 44.41
C LYS A 58 -17.51 -0.57 43.26
N PRO A 59 -17.72 0.68 42.80
CA PRO A 59 -18.14 0.84 41.42
C PRO A 59 -17.03 0.24 40.58
N ALA A 60 -17.41 -0.62 39.62
CA ALA A 60 -16.50 -1.08 38.59
C ALA A 60 -15.73 0.15 38.08
N ALA A 61 -14.40 0.02 37.98
CA ALA A 61 -13.59 1.08 37.38
C ALA A 61 -14.31 1.50 36.09
N PRO A 62 -14.54 2.80 35.84
CA PRO A 62 -15.10 3.21 34.56
C PRO A 62 -14.13 2.66 33.53
N GLN A 63 -14.55 1.60 32.83
CA GLN A 63 -14.02 1.31 31.52
C GLN A 63 -14.11 2.66 30.83
N SER A 64 -12.98 3.19 30.37
CA SER A 64 -12.96 4.40 29.56
C SER A 64 -14.04 4.21 28.51
N GLY A 65 -15.21 4.81 28.72
CA GLY A 65 -16.41 4.44 27.99
C GLY A 65 -16.08 4.72 26.55
N ASN A 66 -16.13 3.68 25.72
CA ASN A 66 -16.04 3.90 24.29
C ASN A 66 -17.04 5.03 23.99
N PRO A 67 -16.63 6.18 23.43
CA PRO A 67 -17.54 7.32 23.24
C PRO A 67 -18.74 6.98 22.35
N PHE A 68 -18.72 5.81 21.71
CA PHE A 68 -19.79 5.23 20.90
C PHE A 68 -20.64 4.18 21.64
N THR A 69 -20.47 3.99 22.95
CA THR A 69 -21.31 3.08 23.74
C THR A 69 -22.75 3.62 23.72
N GLY A 70 -23.71 2.82 23.25
CA GLY A 70 -25.09 3.25 23.04
C GLY A 70 -25.38 3.86 21.66
N PHE A 71 -24.39 4.02 20.77
CA PHE A 71 -24.63 4.53 19.40
C PHE A 71 -25.60 3.65 18.62
N ALA A 72 -25.44 2.32 18.71
CA ALA A 72 -26.35 1.39 18.03
C ALA A 72 -27.77 1.45 18.60
N ASP A 73 -27.93 1.69 19.90
CA ASP A 73 -29.23 1.86 20.54
C ASP A 73 -29.89 3.19 20.12
N TRP A 74 -29.10 4.26 20.06
CA TRP A 74 -29.54 5.56 19.56
C TRP A 74 -29.96 5.51 18.08
N MET A 75 -29.17 4.82 17.24
CA MET A 75 -29.53 4.61 15.83
C MET A 75 -30.79 3.75 15.69
N GLU A 76 -30.96 2.70 16.48
CA GLU A 76 -32.18 1.87 16.46
C GLU A 76 -33.42 2.67 16.87
N ALA A 77 -33.30 3.57 17.86
CA ALA A 77 -34.39 4.45 18.26
C ALA A 77 -34.74 5.48 17.17
N ARG A 78 -33.75 5.94 16.40
CA ARG A 78 -33.92 6.91 15.30
C ARG A 78 -34.39 6.26 14.00
N GLU A 79 -33.93 5.04 13.73
CA GLU A 79 -34.16 4.25 12.53
C GLU A 79 -34.43 2.79 12.93
N PRO A 80 -35.70 2.45 13.24
CA PRO A 80 -36.07 1.09 13.61
C PRO A 80 -35.65 0.08 12.54
N GLY A 81 -34.95 -0.98 12.95
CA GLY A 81 -34.36 -1.98 12.07
C GLY A 81 -32.88 -1.77 11.75
N TYR A 82 -32.26 -0.66 12.17
CA TYR A 82 -30.83 -0.38 11.94
C TYR A 82 -29.93 -1.54 12.38
N LYS A 83 -30.11 -2.07 13.59
CA LYS A 83 -29.30 -3.19 14.11
C LYS A 83 -29.52 -4.46 13.31
N ALA A 84 -30.76 -4.74 12.91
CA ALA A 84 -31.10 -5.90 12.10
C ALA A 84 -30.44 -5.80 10.71
N GLU A 85 -30.46 -4.61 10.10
CA GLU A 85 -29.77 -4.37 8.84
C GLU A 85 -28.25 -4.48 8.98
N GLN A 86 -27.65 -3.90 10.01
CA GLN A 86 -26.21 -4.02 10.26
C GLN A 86 -25.80 -5.47 10.51
N ALA A 87 -26.61 -6.23 11.25
CA ALA A 87 -26.40 -7.67 11.44
C ALA A 87 -26.48 -8.43 10.10
N ARG A 88 -27.47 -8.13 9.26
CA ARG A 88 -27.58 -8.68 7.90
C ARG A 88 -26.34 -8.35 7.06
N ARG A 89 -25.94 -7.08 6.98
CA ARG A 89 -24.73 -6.65 6.24
C ARG A 89 -23.44 -7.31 6.76
N ARG A 90 -23.33 -7.60 8.05
CA ARG A 90 -22.20 -8.36 8.62
C ARG A 90 -22.27 -9.83 8.23
N ALA A 91 -23.44 -10.44 8.31
CA ALA A 91 -23.67 -11.82 7.89
C ALA A 91 -23.39 -12.00 6.39
N ASP A 92 -23.84 -11.09 5.54
CA ASP A 92 -23.59 -11.13 4.09
C ASP A 92 -22.10 -10.99 3.78
N ARG A 93 -21.39 -10.06 4.44
CA ARG A 93 -19.93 -9.92 4.30
C ARG A 93 -19.18 -11.16 4.74
N GLU A 94 -19.57 -11.75 5.86
CA GLU A 94 -18.95 -12.97 6.37
C GLU A 94 -19.26 -14.18 5.46
N ALA A 95 -20.49 -14.29 4.95
CA ALA A 95 -20.86 -15.32 3.98
C ALA A 95 -20.04 -15.21 2.69
N ASN A 96 -19.88 -14.00 2.16
CA ASN A 96 -19.04 -13.74 0.98
C ASN A 96 -17.57 -14.06 1.25
N ARG A 97 -17.04 -13.67 2.42
CA ARG A 97 -15.68 -14.01 2.85
C ARG A 97 -15.47 -15.52 2.92
N LEU A 98 -16.39 -16.24 3.56
CA LEU A 98 -16.33 -17.71 3.68
C LEU A 98 -16.47 -18.41 2.33
N ALA A 99 -17.29 -17.88 1.42
CA ALA A 99 -17.37 -18.38 0.05
C ALA A 99 -16.03 -18.20 -0.69
N ARG A 100 -15.41 -17.01 -0.57
CA ARG A 100 -14.09 -16.74 -1.14
C ARG A 100 -13.00 -17.63 -0.52
N CYS A 101 -13.02 -17.88 0.79
CA CYS A 101 -12.11 -18.84 1.43
C CYS A 101 -12.22 -20.23 0.80
N LYS A 102 -13.43 -20.71 0.48
CA LYS A 102 -13.62 -22.02 -0.17
C LYS A 102 -12.98 -22.06 -1.56
N GLU A 103 -13.14 -21.01 -2.35
CA GLU A 103 -12.47 -20.88 -3.66
C GLU A 103 -10.95 -20.91 -3.50
N LEU A 104 -10.41 -20.16 -2.55
CA LEU A 104 -8.98 -20.10 -2.27
C LEU A 104 -8.42 -21.42 -1.74
N LEU A 105 -9.20 -22.18 -0.97
CA LEU A 105 -8.81 -23.53 -0.55
C LEU A 105 -8.72 -24.48 -1.75
N ALA A 106 -9.58 -24.32 -2.76
CA ALA A 106 -9.47 -25.08 -4.00
C ALA A 106 -8.24 -24.66 -4.85
N GLU A 107 -7.91 -23.36 -4.86
CA GLU A 107 -6.76 -22.81 -5.60
C GLU A 107 -5.41 -23.18 -4.96
N TYR A 108 -5.25 -22.98 -3.66
CA TYR A 108 -3.98 -23.18 -2.94
C TYR A 108 -3.87 -24.55 -2.25
N GLY A 109 -4.96 -25.31 -2.20
CA GLY A 109 -5.04 -26.63 -1.55
C GLY A 109 -5.15 -26.59 -0.02
N SER A 110 -4.69 -25.53 0.64
CA SER A 110 -4.85 -25.34 2.09
C SER A 110 -4.65 -23.88 2.51
N GLU A 111 -5.21 -23.49 3.65
CA GLU A 111 -4.97 -22.18 4.26
C GLU A 111 -3.46 -21.97 4.53
N LYS A 112 -2.78 -23.00 5.05
CA LYS A 112 -1.34 -22.95 5.31
C LYS A 112 -0.53 -22.61 4.05
N ALA A 113 -0.95 -23.06 2.88
CA ALA A 113 -0.28 -22.77 1.61
C ALA A 113 -0.43 -21.29 1.21
N VAL A 114 -1.56 -20.65 1.50
CA VAL A 114 -1.80 -19.21 1.23
C VAL A 114 -0.82 -18.34 2.03
N PHE A 115 -0.56 -18.71 3.29
CA PHE A 115 0.37 -18.01 4.17
C PHE A 115 1.82 -18.47 4.04
N PHE A 116 2.12 -19.47 3.22
CA PHE A 116 3.49 -19.93 3.05
C PHE A 116 4.30 -18.86 2.31
N PRO A 117 5.46 -18.44 2.85
CA PRO A 117 6.27 -17.42 2.18
C PRO A 117 6.75 -17.91 0.81
N THR A 118 6.50 -17.11 -0.21
CA THR A 118 7.05 -17.32 -1.55
C THR A 118 8.58 -17.19 -1.53
N ASP A 119 9.25 -17.70 -2.57
CA ASP A 119 10.70 -17.57 -2.65
C ASP A 119 11.17 -16.13 -2.84
N LEU A 120 10.33 -15.28 -3.45
CA LEU A 120 10.58 -13.84 -3.53
C LEU A 120 10.47 -13.17 -2.14
N GLU A 121 9.45 -13.49 -1.35
CA GLU A 121 9.32 -13.01 0.05
C GLU A 121 10.56 -13.39 0.87
N LYS A 122 11.03 -14.64 0.78
CA LYS A 122 12.23 -15.10 1.49
C LYS A 122 13.48 -14.33 1.08
N ARG A 123 13.68 -14.08 -0.22
CA ARG A 123 14.83 -13.30 -0.74
C ARG A 123 14.79 -11.85 -0.26
N LEU A 124 13.63 -11.19 -0.37
CA LEU A 124 13.43 -9.82 0.09
C LEU A 124 13.67 -9.70 1.59
N ARG A 125 13.11 -10.63 2.39
CA ARG A 125 13.32 -10.67 3.84
C ARG A 125 14.80 -10.76 4.20
N ARG A 126 15.56 -11.60 3.49
CA ARG A 126 17.01 -11.75 3.72
C ARG A 126 17.78 -10.48 3.35
N ALA A 127 17.46 -9.89 2.20
CA ALA A 127 18.17 -8.72 1.70
C ALA A 127 17.92 -7.46 2.54
N LEU A 128 16.70 -7.29 3.05
CA LEU A 128 16.33 -6.12 3.87
C LEU A 128 16.62 -6.29 5.37
N LEU A 129 16.97 -7.51 5.82
CA LEU A 129 17.25 -7.79 7.24
C LEU A 129 18.31 -6.85 7.86
N PRO A 130 19.42 -6.51 7.19
CA PRO A 130 20.43 -5.61 7.76
C PRO A 130 19.94 -4.17 8.00
N LEU A 131 18.86 -3.75 7.36
CA LEU A 131 18.31 -2.40 7.44
C LEU A 131 17.20 -2.26 8.51
N ARG A 132 16.98 -3.27 9.34
CA ARG A 132 15.87 -3.31 10.31
C ARG A 132 16.25 -2.58 11.61
N GLU A 133 15.38 -1.71 12.11
CA GLU A 133 15.60 -0.95 13.38
C GLU A 133 14.89 -1.56 14.60
N GLY A 134 14.06 -2.57 14.39
CA GLY A 134 13.25 -3.22 15.42
C GLY A 134 11.80 -3.38 14.95
N GLY A 135 11.09 -4.38 15.47
CA GLY A 135 9.71 -4.65 15.02
C GLY A 135 9.60 -4.78 13.49
N ASP A 136 8.58 -4.20 12.89
CA ASP A 136 8.36 -4.25 11.43
C ASP A 136 8.73 -2.93 10.71
N SER A 137 9.75 -2.22 11.19
CA SER A 137 10.28 -1.01 10.55
C SER A 137 11.71 -1.17 10.02
N PHE A 138 12.05 -0.36 9.01
CA PHE A 138 13.40 -0.23 8.46
C PHE A 138 13.98 1.16 8.74
N GLN A 139 15.30 1.28 8.66
CA GLN A 139 16.05 2.52 8.87
C GLN A 139 15.51 3.65 8.00
N GLY A 140 14.89 4.64 8.64
CA GLY A 140 14.31 5.80 7.97
C GLY A 140 13.11 5.50 7.07
N TRP A 141 12.43 4.36 7.25
CA TRP A 141 11.27 4.00 6.45
C TRP A 141 10.18 3.29 7.24
N VAL A 142 8.96 3.82 7.12
CA VAL A 142 7.73 3.27 7.72
C VAL A 142 6.69 2.98 6.63
N THR A 143 6.55 3.90 5.67
CA THR A 143 5.65 3.83 4.53
C THR A 143 6.15 4.73 3.40
N GLY A 144 5.56 4.59 2.21
CA GLY A 144 5.89 5.39 1.03
C GLY A 144 7.20 4.96 0.38
N ASN A 145 7.92 5.92 -0.19
CA ASN A 145 9.10 5.67 -1.02
C ASN A 145 10.25 4.96 -0.27
N PRO A 146 10.74 3.79 -0.74
CA PRO A 146 11.89 3.12 -0.14
C PRO A 146 13.14 4.02 -0.13
N THR A 147 13.94 3.93 0.92
CA THR A 147 15.24 4.64 0.98
C THR A 147 16.21 4.13 -0.09
N PRO A 148 17.26 4.88 -0.46
CA PRO A 148 18.25 4.41 -1.42
C PRO A 148 18.88 3.06 -1.05
N ALA A 149 19.16 2.84 0.24
CA ALA A 149 19.70 1.57 0.74
C ALA A 149 18.69 0.42 0.57
N MET A 150 17.41 0.66 0.85
CA MET A 150 16.36 -0.33 0.63
C MET A 150 16.17 -0.64 -0.85
N TRP A 151 16.22 0.37 -1.71
CA TRP A 151 16.11 0.18 -3.17
C TRP A 151 17.22 -0.73 -3.70
N ALA A 152 18.46 -0.49 -3.27
CA ALA A 152 19.60 -1.35 -3.62
C ALA A 152 19.40 -2.79 -3.13
N ALA A 153 18.95 -2.97 -1.89
CA ALA A 153 18.68 -4.29 -1.32
C ALA A 153 17.54 -5.03 -2.04
N ILE A 154 16.45 -4.32 -2.39
CA ILE A 154 15.31 -4.87 -3.14
C ILE A 154 15.75 -5.35 -4.52
N GLN A 155 16.51 -4.53 -5.26
CA GLN A 155 17.02 -4.93 -6.57
C GLN A 155 18.01 -6.10 -6.50
N ALA A 156 18.87 -6.14 -5.48
CA ALA A 156 19.78 -7.26 -5.27
C ALA A 156 19.05 -8.58 -4.94
N ALA A 157 17.90 -8.51 -4.25
CA ALA A 157 17.08 -9.68 -3.96
C ALA A 157 16.40 -10.24 -5.21
N SER A 158 15.84 -9.36 -6.03
CA SER A 158 15.24 -9.66 -7.33
C SER A 158 15.15 -8.36 -8.14
N PRO A 159 15.73 -8.29 -9.35
CA PRO A 159 15.57 -7.14 -10.22
C PRO A 159 14.09 -6.75 -10.38
N LEU A 160 13.83 -5.45 -10.47
CA LEU A 160 12.49 -4.98 -10.83
C LEU A 160 12.25 -5.27 -12.32
N PRO A 161 11.00 -5.55 -12.73
CA PRO A 161 10.66 -5.67 -14.14
C PRO A 161 10.97 -4.35 -14.87
N ASP A 162 11.48 -4.43 -16.09
CA ASP A 162 11.92 -3.28 -16.90
C ASP A 162 10.83 -2.73 -17.84
N THR A 163 9.64 -3.32 -17.81
CA THR A 163 8.48 -2.91 -18.60
C THR A 163 7.31 -2.55 -17.70
N LEU A 164 6.50 -1.54 -18.06
CA LEU A 164 5.31 -1.18 -17.29
C LEU A 164 4.35 -2.38 -17.11
N GLN A 165 4.22 -3.23 -18.12
CA GLN A 165 3.38 -4.43 -18.05
C GLN A 165 3.93 -5.42 -17.03
N GLY A 166 5.25 -5.61 -16.99
CA GLY A 166 5.90 -6.46 -16.00
C GLY A 166 5.77 -5.90 -14.57
N ILE A 167 5.97 -4.59 -14.40
CA ILE A 167 5.82 -3.91 -13.11
C ILE A 167 4.39 -4.06 -12.59
N TRP A 168 3.42 -3.80 -13.47
CA TRP A 168 1.99 -3.92 -13.17
C TRP A 168 1.58 -5.34 -12.82
N ALA A 169 2.04 -6.33 -13.58
CA ALA A 169 1.75 -7.74 -13.32
C ALA A 169 2.32 -8.20 -11.97
N GLU A 170 3.54 -7.78 -11.62
CA GLU A 170 4.13 -8.12 -10.32
C GLU A 170 3.36 -7.43 -9.17
N HIS A 171 3.01 -6.15 -9.30
CA HIS A 171 2.24 -5.41 -8.29
C HIS A 171 0.86 -6.04 -8.05
N ALA A 172 0.13 -6.36 -9.13
CA ALA A 172 -1.15 -7.04 -9.06
C ALA A 172 -1.06 -8.43 -8.41
N ALA A 173 0.04 -9.17 -8.64
CA ALA A 173 0.27 -10.46 -7.98
C ALA A 173 0.48 -10.30 -6.46
N TRP A 174 1.18 -9.24 -6.02
CA TRP A 174 1.32 -8.93 -4.60
C TRP A 174 0.00 -8.52 -3.96
N GLU A 175 -0.78 -7.65 -4.60
CA GLU A 175 -2.10 -7.25 -4.10
C GLU A 175 -3.05 -8.44 -4.02
N LYS A 176 -3.07 -9.32 -5.04
CA LYS A 176 -3.85 -10.56 -5.00
C LYS A 176 -3.45 -11.41 -3.80
N LEU A 177 -2.16 -11.67 -3.60
CA LEU A 177 -1.68 -12.51 -2.49
C LEU A 177 -2.06 -11.92 -1.12
N VAL A 178 -1.94 -10.60 -0.95
CA VAL A 178 -2.34 -9.91 0.28
C VAL A 178 -3.86 -9.98 0.48
N SER A 179 -4.65 -9.75 -0.57
CA SER A 179 -6.11 -9.86 -0.54
C SER A 179 -6.58 -11.27 -0.19
N ASP A 180 -5.93 -12.29 -0.78
CA ASP A 180 -6.20 -13.70 -0.49
C ASP A 180 -5.91 -14.01 0.99
N ARG A 181 -4.79 -13.51 1.56
CA ARG A 181 -4.46 -13.66 2.99
C ARG A 181 -5.45 -12.93 3.90
N ILE A 182 -5.85 -11.71 3.56
CA ILE A 182 -6.86 -10.92 4.29
C ILE A 182 -8.22 -11.64 4.31
N THR A 183 -8.55 -12.38 3.26
CA THR A 183 -9.80 -13.16 3.21
C THR A 183 -9.83 -14.20 4.35
N PHE A 184 -8.71 -14.86 4.66
CA PHE A 184 -8.62 -15.79 5.79
C PHE A 184 -8.47 -15.07 7.13
N GLU A 185 -7.58 -14.08 7.20
CA GLU A 185 -7.28 -13.30 8.40
C GLU A 185 -7.58 -11.80 8.15
N PRO A 186 -8.77 -11.29 8.54
CA PRO A 186 -9.20 -9.92 8.21
C PRO A 186 -8.31 -8.79 8.73
N TYR A 187 -7.45 -9.10 9.71
CA TYR A 187 -6.49 -8.16 10.31
C TYR A 187 -5.05 -8.42 9.86
N TYR A 188 -4.87 -9.25 8.82
CA TYR A 188 -3.56 -9.54 8.26
C TYR A 188 -2.90 -8.25 7.76
N ASP A 189 -1.71 -7.97 8.30
CA ASP A 189 -0.83 -6.93 7.79
C ASP A 189 0.33 -7.56 7.02
N ALA A 190 0.63 -7.01 5.85
CA ALA A 190 1.72 -7.51 5.04
C ALA A 190 3.07 -7.22 5.73
N PRO A 191 3.98 -8.21 5.81
CA PRO A 191 5.31 -7.99 6.37
C PRO A 191 6.03 -6.81 5.72
N ALA A 192 6.86 -6.10 6.49
CA ALA A 192 7.52 -4.88 6.04
C ALA A 192 8.29 -5.03 4.71
N HIS A 193 8.93 -6.18 4.48
CA HIS A 193 9.65 -6.46 3.23
C HIS A 193 8.75 -6.61 1.99
N VAL A 194 7.50 -7.06 2.18
CA VAL A 194 6.47 -7.10 1.13
C VAL A 194 5.99 -5.69 0.83
N ARG A 195 5.63 -4.92 1.88
CA ARG A 195 5.23 -3.50 1.73
C ARG A 195 6.31 -2.67 1.05
N ALA A 196 7.58 -2.91 1.38
CA ALA A 196 8.72 -2.25 0.76
C ALA A 196 8.85 -2.58 -0.74
N ARG A 197 8.62 -3.84 -1.15
CA ARG A 197 8.62 -4.22 -2.57
C ARG A 197 7.44 -3.61 -3.32
N GLN A 198 6.25 -3.62 -2.73
CA GLN A 198 5.07 -2.98 -3.32
C GLN A 198 5.33 -1.47 -3.52
N ALA A 199 5.80 -0.76 -2.50
CA ALA A 199 6.15 0.65 -2.63
C ALA A 199 7.25 0.91 -3.68
N ALA A 200 8.21 -0.02 -3.84
CA ALA A 200 9.20 0.07 -4.91
C ALA A 200 8.56 -0.08 -6.30
N LEU A 201 7.62 -1.02 -6.47
CA LEU A 201 6.89 -1.23 -7.73
C LEU A 201 6.00 -0.04 -8.06
N GLU A 202 5.29 0.55 -7.09
CA GLU A 202 4.47 1.75 -7.27
C GLU A 202 5.33 2.92 -7.76
N ARG A 203 6.42 3.22 -7.05
CA ARG A 203 7.41 4.22 -7.48
C ARG A 203 7.97 3.94 -8.87
N HIS A 204 8.22 2.68 -9.20
CA HIS A 204 8.75 2.29 -10.50
C HIS A 204 7.70 2.47 -11.60
N MET A 205 6.44 2.16 -11.32
CA MET A 205 5.30 2.37 -12.20
C MET A 205 5.12 3.84 -12.53
N ASP A 206 5.40 4.77 -11.61
CA ASP A 206 5.27 6.21 -11.86
C ASP A 206 6.39 6.80 -12.72
N ARG A 207 7.60 6.21 -12.64
CA ARG A 207 8.83 6.82 -13.17
C ARG A 207 9.43 6.13 -14.39
N THR A 208 8.99 4.92 -14.74
CA THR A 208 9.52 4.19 -15.90
C THR A 208 9.00 4.79 -17.20
N PRO A 209 9.85 5.24 -18.13
CA PRO A 209 9.41 5.72 -19.44
C PRO A 209 8.82 4.59 -20.28
N ALA A 210 7.73 4.86 -20.98
CA ALA A 210 7.12 3.92 -21.92
C ALA A 210 6.46 4.65 -23.09
N PRO A 211 7.24 5.22 -24.03
CA PRO A 211 6.74 6.05 -25.13
C PRO A 211 6.09 5.20 -26.24
N SER A 212 4.99 4.53 -25.90
CA SER A 212 4.17 3.68 -26.75
C SER A 212 2.71 3.81 -26.37
N ILE A 213 1.80 3.48 -27.30
CA ILE A 213 0.36 3.46 -27.02
C ILE A 213 0.02 2.44 -25.92
N GLU A 214 0.71 1.30 -25.93
CA GLU A 214 0.61 0.25 -24.91
C GLU A 214 1.06 0.76 -23.54
N GLY A 215 2.15 1.53 -23.48
CA GLY A 215 2.63 2.18 -22.26
C GLY A 215 1.65 3.19 -21.69
N MET A 216 1.06 4.03 -22.55
CA MET A 216 0.00 4.97 -22.16
C MET A 216 -1.23 4.25 -21.61
N ARG A 217 -1.66 3.15 -22.25
CA ARG A 217 -2.78 2.33 -21.75
C ARG A 217 -2.48 1.74 -20.38
N ALA A 218 -1.26 1.23 -20.16
CA ALA A 218 -0.82 0.72 -18.86
C ALA A 218 -0.86 1.81 -17.78
N ARG A 219 -0.44 3.05 -18.11
CA ARG A 219 -0.50 4.18 -17.16
C ARG A 219 -1.92 4.60 -16.82
N LEU A 220 -2.82 4.63 -17.79
CA LEU A 220 -4.23 4.93 -17.53
C LEU A 220 -4.90 3.88 -16.64
N ALA A 221 -4.56 2.60 -16.83
CA ALA A 221 -5.03 1.53 -15.95
C ALA A 221 -4.48 1.69 -14.52
N TRP A 222 -3.20 2.08 -14.38
CA TRP A 222 -2.60 2.39 -13.09
C TRP A 222 -3.27 3.57 -12.37
N LEU A 223 -3.54 4.67 -13.09
CA LEU A 223 -4.26 5.82 -12.55
C LEU A 223 -5.68 5.47 -12.09
N ALA A 224 -6.40 4.66 -12.86
CA ALA A 224 -7.72 4.17 -12.47
C ALA A 224 -7.65 3.34 -11.19
N HIS A 225 -6.65 2.47 -11.07
CA HIS A 225 -6.41 1.69 -9.86
C HIS A 225 -6.13 2.54 -8.63
N LEU A 226 -5.25 3.54 -8.74
CA LEU A 226 -4.95 4.48 -7.65
C LEU A 226 -6.21 5.21 -7.19
N ASN A 227 -7.04 5.67 -8.14
CA ASN A 227 -8.30 6.31 -7.86
C ASN A 227 -9.30 5.37 -7.14
N ASP A 228 -9.41 4.12 -7.58
CA ASP A 228 -10.31 3.13 -6.98
C ASP A 228 -9.90 2.76 -5.55
N ARG A 229 -8.60 2.82 -5.22
CA ARG A 229 -8.09 2.67 -3.84
C ARG A 229 -8.46 3.85 -2.94
N GLY A 230 -8.98 4.95 -3.50
CA GLY A 230 -9.24 6.19 -2.75
C GLY A 230 -7.98 6.80 -2.15
N PHE A 231 -6.82 6.47 -2.73
CA PHE A 231 -5.52 6.89 -2.22
C PHE A 231 -5.08 8.16 -2.94
N THR A 232 -4.86 9.24 -2.18
CA THR A 232 -4.17 10.43 -2.68
C THR A 232 -2.66 10.20 -2.52
N GLY A 233 -1.94 10.18 -3.64
CA GLY A 233 -0.48 10.06 -3.65
C GLY A 233 0.22 11.22 -2.93
N ASP A 234 1.53 11.07 -2.74
CA ASP A 234 2.37 12.21 -2.38
C ASP A 234 2.51 13.15 -3.57
N ILE A 235 2.53 14.46 -3.32
CA ILE A 235 2.59 15.49 -4.38
C ILE A 235 3.81 15.29 -5.30
N HIS A 236 4.94 14.83 -4.78
CA HIS A 236 6.14 14.63 -5.57
C HIS A 236 6.09 13.36 -6.43
N ASP A 237 5.32 12.35 -6.02
CA ASP A 237 5.07 11.17 -6.84
C ASP A 237 4.11 11.51 -8.00
N ASP A 238 3.07 12.30 -7.73
CA ASP A 238 2.16 12.83 -8.76
C ASP A 238 2.91 13.70 -9.78
N GLU A 239 3.77 14.62 -9.32
CA GLU A 239 4.62 15.44 -10.20
C GLU A 239 5.53 14.58 -11.09
N ALA A 240 6.16 13.55 -10.52
CA ALA A 240 7.04 12.65 -11.26
C ALA A 240 6.28 11.83 -12.32
N MET A 241 5.08 11.35 -11.97
CA MET A 241 4.20 10.64 -12.91
C MET A 241 3.72 11.55 -14.04
N ILE A 242 3.29 12.77 -13.73
CA ILE A 242 2.86 13.77 -14.73
C ILE A 242 4.02 14.11 -15.68
N ALA A 243 5.22 14.32 -15.15
CA ALA A 243 6.41 14.58 -15.96
C ALA A 243 6.72 13.42 -16.91
N THR A 244 6.69 12.18 -16.40
CA THR A 244 6.92 10.98 -17.21
C THR A 244 5.87 10.82 -18.32
N LEU A 245 4.60 11.00 -17.99
CA LEU A 245 3.49 10.96 -18.96
C LEU A 245 3.62 12.00 -20.08
N ARG A 246 4.02 13.23 -19.73
CA ARG A 246 4.27 14.28 -20.72
C ARG A 246 5.41 13.91 -21.65
N ALA A 247 6.53 13.43 -21.10
CA ALA A 247 7.68 13.01 -21.90
C ALA A 247 7.33 11.83 -22.83
N ASP A 248 6.58 10.84 -22.34
CA ASP A 248 6.11 9.71 -23.15
C ASP A 248 5.20 10.18 -24.30
N PHE A 249 4.26 11.09 -24.01
CA PHE A 249 3.38 11.67 -25.03
C PHE A 249 4.13 12.47 -26.09
N GLU A 250 5.08 13.31 -25.68
CA GLU A 250 5.93 14.08 -26.59
C GLU A 250 6.77 13.16 -27.48
N ALA A 251 7.33 12.08 -26.94
CA ALA A 251 8.07 11.09 -27.71
C ALA A 251 7.18 10.36 -28.74
N ILE A 252 5.96 10.00 -28.37
CA ILE A 252 4.97 9.42 -29.31
C ILE A 252 4.63 10.42 -30.41
N ALA A 253 4.33 11.68 -30.05
CA ALA A 253 3.98 12.73 -31.00
C ALA A 253 5.13 13.05 -31.97
N ALA A 254 6.36 13.14 -31.47
CA ALA A 254 7.56 13.31 -32.30
C ALA A 254 7.77 12.12 -33.24
N GLY A 255 7.54 10.90 -32.78
CA GLY A 255 7.57 9.69 -33.62
C GLY A 255 6.55 9.73 -34.76
N MET A 256 5.35 10.25 -34.51
CA MET A 256 4.31 10.42 -35.53
C MET A 256 4.60 11.55 -36.53
N GLN A 257 5.29 12.61 -36.08
CA GLN A 257 5.69 13.74 -36.92
C GLN A 257 6.99 13.50 -37.69
N SER A 258 7.75 12.46 -37.33
CA SER A 258 8.99 12.12 -38.02
C SER A 258 8.70 11.68 -39.47
N PRO A 259 9.21 12.39 -40.49
CA PRO A 259 8.85 12.20 -41.89
C PRO A 259 9.31 10.85 -42.49
N LEU A 260 10.06 10.04 -41.73
CA LEU A 260 10.53 8.72 -42.16
C LEU A 260 9.43 7.65 -42.23
N ALA A 261 8.29 7.85 -41.57
CA ALA A 261 7.19 6.87 -41.57
C ALA A 261 5.98 7.26 -42.43
N GLY A 262 5.94 8.46 -43.02
CA GLY A 262 4.68 8.96 -43.56
C GLY A 262 4.72 10.12 -44.55
N GLU A 263 5.88 10.64 -44.98
CA GLU A 263 5.83 11.47 -46.19
C GLU A 263 5.46 10.58 -47.38
N PRO A 264 4.40 10.91 -48.16
CA PRO A 264 4.21 10.31 -49.46
C PRO A 264 5.45 10.64 -50.26
N HIS A 265 6.38 9.68 -50.38
CA HIS A 265 7.69 9.92 -51.00
C HIS A 265 7.45 10.66 -52.31
N ARG A 266 7.87 11.93 -52.36
CA ARG A 266 7.84 12.70 -53.59
C ARG A 266 8.53 11.84 -54.66
N PRO A 267 8.01 11.75 -55.89
CA PRO A 267 8.50 10.82 -56.91
C PRO A 267 10.04 10.82 -57.09
N GLY A 268 10.70 11.96 -56.86
CA GLY A 268 12.17 12.10 -56.88
C GLY A 268 12.91 11.35 -55.77
N HIS A 269 12.36 11.25 -54.56
CA HIS A 269 13.00 10.53 -53.44
C HIS A 269 12.95 9.01 -53.64
N ARG A 270 11.85 8.48 -54.20
CA ARG A 270 11.76 7.03 -54.51
C ARG A 270 12.79 6.61 -55.54
N ARG A 271 13.01 7.44 -56.56
CA ARG A 271 14.02 7.19 -57.58
C ARG A 271 15.41 7.11 -56.95
N THR A 272 15.74 8.08 -56.11
CA THR A 272 17.05 8.14 -55.44
C THR A 272 17.26 6.92 -54.54
N ALA A 273 16.28 6.57 -53.71
CA ALA A 273 16.34 5.41 -52.83
C ALA A 273 16.47 4.07 -53.58
N VAL A 274 15.78 3.92 -54.72
CA VAL A 274 15.95 2.71 -55.56
C VAL A 274 17.33 2.66 -56.20
N LEU A 275 17.83 3.78 -56.75
CA LEU A 275 19.16 3.80 -57.36
C LEU A 275 20.27 3.52 -56.32
N ASP A 276 20.12 4.01 -55.10
CA ASP A 276 21.07 3.76 -54.01
C ASP A 276 21.08 2.28 -53.59
N LEU A 277 19.91 1.65 -53.45
CA LEU A 277 19.80 0.21 -53.19
C LEU A 277 20.33 -0.65 -54.35
N LEU A 278 20.14 -0.22 -55.59
CA LEU A 278 20.71 -0.90 -56.76
C LEU A 278 22.24 -0.82 -56.80
N ALA A 279 22.82 0.28 -56.30
CA ALA A 279 24.26 0.48 -56.23
C ALA A 279 24.91 -0.26 -55.05
N THR A 280 24.25 -0.28 -53.90
CA THR A 280 24.77 -0.86 -52.64
C THR A 280 24.47 -2.34 -52.48
N GLU A 281 23.32 -2.82 -52.97
CA GLU A 281 22.87 -4.22 -52.86
C GLU A 281 22.38 -4.75 -54.23
N PRO A 282 23.28 -4.94 -55.22
CA PRO A 282 22.89 -5.27 -56.60
C PRO A 282 22.12 -6.60 -56.74
N ASP A 283 22.36 -7.54 -55.83
CA ASP A 283 21.76 -8.88 -55.79
C ASP A 283 20.30 -8.90 -55.32
N LEU A 284 19.79 -7.79 -54.77
CA LEU A 284 18.39 -7.72 -54.36
C LEU A 284 17.45 -7.85 -55.56
N SER A 285 16.39 -8.64 -55.40
CA SER A 285 15.31 -8.71 -56.40
C SER A 285 14.49 -7.42 -56.42
N ASP A 286 13.92 -7.10 -57.59
CA ASP A 286 13.06 -5.91 -57.76
C ASP A 286 11.88 -5.87 -56.79
N ARG A 287 11.35 -7.04 -56.38
CA ARG A 287 10.27 -7.16 -55.38
C ARG A 287 10.72 -6.78 -53.97
N GLN A 288 11.94 -7.12 -53.58
CA GLN A 288 12.48 -6.77 -52.27
C GLN A 288 12.74 -5.27 -52.17
N ILE A 289 13.35 -4.68 -53.21
CA ILE A 289 13.58 -3.24 -53.31
C ILE A 289 12.24 -2.48 -53.29
N ALA A 290 11.26 -2.94 -54.08
CA ALA A 290 9.92 -2.36 -54.13
C ALA A 290 9.23 -2.33 -52.76
N ARG A 291 9.36 -3.41 -51.97
CA ARG A 291 8.79 -3.50 -50.62
C ARG A 291 9.49 -2.57 -49.62
N ARG A 292 10.81 -2.39 -49.74
CA ARG A 292 11.58 -1.47 -48.88
C ARG A 292 11.28 0.01 -49.18
N VAL A 293 11.13 0.37 -50.46
CA VAL A 293 10.96 1.77 -50.89
C VAL A 293 9.49 2.20 -51.04
N GLY A 294 8.55 1.26 -51.04
CA GLY A 294 7.12 1.56 -51.24
C GLY A 294 6.78 1.93 -52.69
N CYS A 295 7.26 1.15 -53.66
CA CYS A 295 6.93 1.32 -55.08
C CYS A 295 6.59 -0.03 -55.75
N SER A 296 6.23 -0.03 -57.04
CA SER A 296 5.93 -1.27 -57.76
C SER A 296 7.23 -1.97 -58.22
N PRO A 297 7.30 -3.32 -58.24
CA PRO A 297 8.45 -4.04 -58.78
C PRO A 297 8.76 -3.65 -60.24
N GLN A 298 7.73 -3.33 -61.03
CA GLN A 298 7.89 -2.88 -62.42
C GLN A 298 8.61 -1.52 -62.52
N THR A 299 8.37 -0.61 -61.56
CA THR A 299 9.06 0.67 -61.45
C THR A 299 10.55 0.47 -61.19
N VAL A 300 10.89 -0.45 -60.27
CA VAL A 300 12.29 -0.80 -59.96
C VAL A 300 12.98 -1.37 -61.20
N GLY A 301 12.37 -2.35 -61.88
CA GLY A 301 12.93 -2.94 -63.10
C GLY A 301 13.13 -1.96 -64.25
N ASN A 302 12.25 -0.95 -64.39
CA ASN A 302 12.42 0.13 -65.35
C ASN A 302 13.63 1.02 -65.03
N TRP A 303 13.89 1.29 -63.74
CA TRP A 303 15.07 2.07 -63.33
C TRP A 303 16.36 1.27 -63.43
N ARG A 304 16.34 -0.02 -63.07
CA ARG A 304 17.48 -0.93 -63.22
C ARG A 304 17.95 -1.00 -64.68
N ARG A 305 17.02 -1.16 -65.64
CA ARG A 305 17.35 -1.16 -67.09
C ARG A 305 17.90 0.16 -67.63
N ARG A 306 17.61 1.28 -66.97
CA ARG A 306 18.10 2.62 -67.37
C ARG A 306 19.44 2.97 -66.72
N ALA A 307 19.83 2.24 -65.68
CA ALA A 307 21.07 2.45 -64.93
C ALA A 307 22.19 1.47 -65.34
N ALA A 308 21.84 0.34 -65.94
CA ALA A 308 22.74 -0.56 -66.67
C ALA A 308 23.06 0.00 -68.06
#